data_AF-A0A832HHT9-F1
#
_entry.id   AF-A0A832HHT9-F1
#
_cell.length_a   1.000
_cell.length_b   1.000
_cell.length_c   1.000
_cell.angle_alpha   90.00
_cell.angle_beta   90.00
_cell.angle_gamma   90.00
#
_symmetry.space_group_name_H-M   'P 1'
#
loop_
_entity.id
_entity.type
_entity.pdbx_description
1 polymer ?
#
loop_
_entity_poly.entity_id
_entity_poly.type
_entity_poly.pdbx_seq_one_letter_code
_entity_poly.pdbx_strand_id
1 'polypeptide(L)'
;MKLAAGLLGVLLMVMNAHAKDVVITVDDLPVAGKKLELYVRTGDFQTAAALTPGFNRTWHDVDFTKAKVGNEAIDGPMTITIGSDGWNPKEPLTLGLQVIADLKAGTVVVKQNDKALNAALKELQTPDSGRVTFDCQNLLSLDKPGKTHWATLAMAVTKAKVELPRIEPHGSLTDTSFAVLIDGYSLVTQRRGIGGSMNTKIRPQGGEIKEADLALQSFAIGPRLFGTITQREGGKDAGSGRVVGIIEAPVSPDNAIITLTLHDAVGPGGYLKLHLATKDRRVVSAFGTTPNFNNATHTVDASAIKIDGDTITGAVSVTVNPDPWQPKDGKAIRGTINVNARAVQGEWSGGFSFDTRVRDGIVNGTTDVKTEAKPTSITLKLENALVGGNEWSNRVFMSFQVDGEKITGGKISNNHTKLAGTVDGGTVKITDTNFAAMPAITVTAGGKATSYTFDVQGVVVGKWAAGTFTTFVDGKKAKTGTFWAGLAK
;
A
#
# COMPACT_ATOMS: atom_id res chain seq x y z
N MET A 1 -11.64 35.19 16.17
CA MET A 1 -11.74 35.91 14.89
C MET A 1 -12.67 35.11 13.98
N LYS A 2 -13.94 35.51 13.84
CA LYS A 2 -14.94 34.81 13.01
C LYS A 2 -14.70 35.20 11.54
N LEU A 3 -14.04 34.34 10.77
CA LEU A 3 -13.99 34.47 9.32
C LEU A 3 -15.35 34.04 8.76
N ALA A 4 -16.16 35.02 8.36
CA ALA A 4 -17.33 34.79 7.51
C ALA A 4 -16.81 34.50 6.09
N ALA A 5 -16.70 33.21 5.75
CA ALA A 5 -16.31 32.77 4.42
C ALA A 5 -17.56 32.53 3.57
N GLY A 6 -17.99 33.55 2.82
CA GLY A 6 -18.73 33.34 1.59
C GLY A 6 -17.71 33.07 0.48
N LEU A 7 -17.43 31.80 0.20
CA LEU A 7 -16.54 31.41 -0.90
C LEU A 7 -17.35 30.67 -1.96
N LEU A 8 -17.46 31.28 -3.15
CA LEU A 8 -17.94 30.62 -4.36
C LEU A 8 -16.74 29.92 -5.01
N GLY A 9 -16.54 28.64 -4.73
CA GLY A 9 -15.59 27.80 -5.47
C GLY A 9 -16.15 27.46 -6.85
N VAL A 10 -15.28 27.30 -7.85
CA VAL A 10 -15.67 26.79 -9.17
C VAL A 10 -16.01 25.31 -9.01
N LEU A 11 -17.27 24.95 -9.25
CA LEU A 11 -17.78 23.59 -9.13
C LEU A 11 -17.62 22.87 -10.48
N LEU A 12 -16.81 21.82 -10.53
CA LEU A 12 -16.71 20.95 -11.71
C LEU A 12 -17.51 19.68 -11.45
N MET A 13 -18.61 19.51 -12.19
CA MET A 13 -19.51 18.38 -12.02
C MET A 13 -19.29 17.36 -13.14
N VAL A 14 -19.03 16.10 -12.77
CA VAL A 14 -18.92 14.97 -13.71
C VAL A 14 -20.12 14.05 -13.51
N MET A 15 -20.94 13.89 -14.54
CA MET A 15 -22.17 13.11 -14.47
C MET A 15 -22.18 11.95 -15.45
N ASN A 16 -22.74 10.81 -15.04
CA ASN A 16 -23.01 9.67 -15.90
C ASN A 16 -24.53 9.40 -15.93
N ALA A 17 -25.12 9.44 -17.13
CA ALA A 17 -26.57 9.60 -17.36
C ALA A 17 -27.44 8.36 -17.04
N HIS A 18 -26.93 7.35 -16.34
CA HIS A 18 -27.69 6.13 -16.02
C HIS A 18 -27.54 5.61 -14.58
N ALA A 19 -26.78 6.27 -13.71
CA ALA A 19 -26.59 5.80 -12.35
C ALA A 19 -27.18 6.79 -11.34
N LYS A 20 -27.84 6.27 -10.30
CA LYS A 20 -28.27 7.02 -9.10
C LYS A 20 -27.08 7.60 -8.30
N ASP A 21 -25.88 7.64 -8.87
CA ASP A 21 -24.64 8.03 -8.21
C ASP A 21 -24.00 9.21 -8.95
N VAL A 22 -23.69 10.25 -8.20
CA VAL A 22 -23.16 11.53 -8.68
C VAL A 22 -21.81 11.76 -8.00
N VAL A 23 -20.78 12.10 -8.78
CA VAL A 23 -19.48 12.51 -8.25
C VAL A 23 -19.29 13.99 -8.51
N ILE A 24 -19.24 14.76 -7.43
CA ILE A 24 -19.04 16.20 -7.44
C ILE A 24 -17.58 16.45 -7.09
N THR A 25 -16.85 17.13 -7.98
CA THR A 25 -15.47 17.55 -7.71
C THR A 25 -15.48 19.02 -7.32
N VAL A 26 -14.88 19.34 -6.18
CA VAL A 26 -14.55 20.72 -5.80
C VAL A 26 -13.04 20.84 -5.92
N ASP A 27 -12.62 21.54 -6.97
CA ASP A 27 -11.22 21.92 -7.15
C ASP A 27 -10.88 23.09 -6.22
N ASP A 28 -9.61 23.18 -5.81
CA ASP A 28 -9.07 24.26 -4.98
C ASP A 28 -9.77 24.45 -3.62
N LEU A 29 -9.77 23.41 -2.78
CA LEU A 29 -10.13 23.59 -1.38
C LEU A 29 -9.25 24.68 -0.72
N PRO A 30 -9.83 25.56 0.13
CA PRO A 30 -9.08 26.57 0.86
C PRO A 30 -7.92 26.01 1.69
N VAL A 31 -8.01 24.73 2.06
CA VAL A 31 -6.95 24.02 2.76
C VAL A 31 -6.08 23.30 1.73
N ALA A 32 -4.91 23.90 1.49
CA ALA A 32 -3.76 23.32 0.80
C ALA A 32 -3.87 23.13 -0.73
N GLY A 33 -4.84 23.74 -1.42
CA GLY A 33 -4.92 23.68 -2.90
C GLY A 33 -5.13 22.26 -3.41
N LYS A 34 -5.95 21.50 -2.69
CA LYS A 34 -6.22 20.08 -2.94
C LYS A 34 -7.67 19.89 -3.35
N LYS A 35 -7.91 18.80 -4.07
CA LYS A 35 -9.22 18.42 -4.58
C LYS A 35 -10.07 17.75 -3.49
N LEU A 36 -11.36 18.04 -3.49
CA LEU A 36 -12.40 17.29 -2.78
C LEU A 36 -13.27 16.55 -3.80
N GLU A 37 -13.52 15.28 -3.54
CA GLU A 37 -14.48 14.47 -4.27
C GLU A 37 -15.64 14.14 -3.33
N LEU A 38 -16.84 14.53 -3.71
CA LEU A 38 -18.08 14.23 -3.01
C LEU A 38 -18.88 13.23 -3.84
N TYR A 39 -19.15 12.07 -3.26
CA TYR A 39 -19.91 10.98 -3.84
C TYR A 39 -21.31 11.04 -3.24
N VAL A 40 -22.33 11.33 -4.05
CA VAL A 40 -23.73 11.41 -3.61
C VAL A 40 -24.54 10.37 -4.34
N ARG A 41 -25.29 9.55 -3.60
CA ARG A 41 -26.31 8.68 -4.16
C ARG A 41 -27.69 9.32 -4.00
N THR A 42 -28.47 9.32 -5.08
CA THR A 42 -29.83 9.87 -5.18
C THR A 42 -30.89 8.75 -5.20
N GLY A 43 -32.17 9.13 -5.09
CA GLY A 43 -33.31 8.20 -5.07
C GLY A 43 -33.70 7.69 -3.68
N ASP A 44 -34.27 6.48 -3.60
CA ASP A 44 -34.89 5.93 -2.38
C ASP A 44 -33.93 5.75 -1.19
N PHE A 45 -32.63 5.79 -1.45
CA PHE A 45 -31.60 5.75 -0.42
C PHE A 45 -30.58 6.83 -0.71
N GLN A 46 -30.74 7.95 -0.03
CA GLN A 46 -29.83 9.06 -0.13
C GLN A 46 -28.66 8.81 0.83
N THR A 47 -27.45 8.86 0.30
CA THR A 47 -26.22 8.81 1.10
C THR A 47 -25.17 9.65 0.43
N ALA A 48 -24.22 10.16 1.20
CA ALA A 48 -23.10 10.89 0.67
C ALA A 48 -21.82 10.52 1.42
N ALA A 49 -20.71 10.53 0.71
CA ALA A 49 -19.39 10.35 1.26
C ALA A 49 -18.42 11.31 0.57
N ALA A 50 -17.38 11.73 1.28
CA ALA A 50 -16.37 12.61 0.71
C ALA A 50 -14.98 11.97 0.81
N LEU A 51 -14.11 12.38 -0.10
CA LEU A 51 -12.71 12.01 -0.17
C LEU A 51 -11.90 13.24 -0.54
N THR A 52 -10.70 13.38 0.02
CA THR A 52 -9.73 14.39 -0.38
C THR A 52 -8.49 13.72 -0.94
N PRO A 53 -8.45 13.38 -2.25
CA PRO A 53 -7.33 12.68 -2.85
C PRO A 53 -6.00 13.36 -2.58
N GLY A 54 -4.99 12.58 -2.18
CA GLY A 54 -3.66 13.09 -1.86
C GLY A 54 -3.52 13.73 -0.48
N PHE A 55 -4.59 13.83 0.31
CA PHE A 55 -4.44 13.92 1.76
C PHE A 55 -4.25 12.52 2.32
N ASN A 56 -3.11 12.31 2.95
CA ASN A 56 -2.97 11.20 3.85
C ASN A 56 -3.63 11.61 5.17
N ARG A 57 -4.34 10.67 5.81
CA ARG A 57 -4.79 10.84 7.19
C ARG A 57 -5.97 11.76 7.46
N THR A 58 -6.84 11.92 6.47
CA THR A 58 -8.09 12.67 6.63
C THR A 58 -9.32 11.77 6.72
N TRP A 59 -10.27 12.15 7.56
CA TRP A 59 -11.62 11.59 7.59
C TRP A 59 -12.64 12.66 7.19
N HIS A 60 -13.80 12.20 6.72
CA HIS A 60 -14.85 13.07 6.21
C HIS A 60 -16.20 12.68 6.81
N ASP A 61 -16.97 13.69 7.20
CA ASP A 61 -18.38 13.54 7.56
C ASP A 61 -19.21 14.45 6.65
N VAL A 62 -20.27 13.91 6.07
CA VAL A 62 -21.12 14.63 5.12
C VAL A 62 -22.53 14.68 5.65
N ASP A 63 -22.95 15.86 6.07
CA ASP A 63 -24.33 16.16 6.39
C ASP A 63 -25.02 16.79 5.18
N PHE A 64 -25.87 16.01 4.53
CA PHE A 64 -26.71 16.45 3.43
C PHE A 64 -28.20 16.51 3.82
N THR A 65 -28.53 16.45 5.12
CA THR A 65 -29.92 16.38 5.61
C THR A 65 -30.77 17.59 5.22
N LYS A 66 -30.12 18.73 4.94
CA LYS A 66 -30.76 19.97 4.50
C LYS A 66 -30.79 20.13 2.98
N ALA A 67 -30.13 19.24 2.23
CA ALA A 67 -30.19 19.22 0.78
C ALA A 67 -31.39 18.39 0.30
N LYS A 68 -32.14 18.92 -0.67
CA LYS A 68 -33.18 18.19 -1.38
C LYS A 68 -32.49 17.34 -2.45
N VAL A 69 -32.41 16.03 -2.21
CA VAL A 69 -31.84 15.07 -3.16
C VAL A 69 -32.99 14.39 -3.93
N GLY A 70 -33.37 14.96 -5.06
CA GLY A 70 -34.33 14.37 -5.98
C GLY A 70 -33.69 13.37 -6.94
N ASN A 71 -34.53 12.67 -7.73
CA ASN A 71 -34.06 11.83 -8.84
C ASN A 71 -33.38 12.66 -9.95
N GLU A 72 -33.70 13.95 -10.02
CA GLU A 72 -33.37 14.83 -11.14
C GLU A 72 -32.60 16.08 -10.72
N ALA A 73 -32.45 16.33 -9.42
CA ALA A 73 -31.70 17.48 -8.92
C ALA A 73 -31.16 17.23 -7.52
N ILE A 74 -30.02 17.85 -7.20
CA ILE A 74 -29.56 18.04 -5.83
C ILE A 74 -29.58 19.54 -5.58
N ASP A 75 -30.43 20.00 -4.66
CA ASP A 75 -30.53 21.42 -4.33
C ASP A 75 -30.60 21.62 -2.81
N GLY A 76 -29.61 22.32 -2.26
CA GLY A 76 -29.65 22.80 -0.91
C GLY A 76 -28.29 22.79 -0.22
N PRO A 77 -28.26 23.26 1.03
CA PRO A 77 -27.04 23.30 1.81
C PRO A 77 -26.60 21.90 2.22
N MET A 78 -25.31 21.64 2.04
CA MET A 78 -24.58 20.50 2.57
C MET A 78 -23.47 20.99 3.48
N THR A 79 -23.12 20.18 4.46
CA THR A 79 -21.99 20.45 5.34
C THR A 79 -21.01 19.29 5.25
N ILE A 80 -19.74 19.59 5.02
CA ILE A 80 -18.67 18.59 5.00
C ILE A 80 -17.68 18.93 6.11
N THR A 81 -17.50 18.02 7.05
CA THR A 81 -16.43 18.13 8.06
C THR A 81 -15.26 17.27 7.64
N ILE A 82 -14.10 17.88 7.46
CA ILE A 82 -12.83 17.25 7.13
C ILE A 82 -11.96 17.31 8.39
N GLY A 83 -11.68 16.18 9.02
CA GLY A 83 -10.71 16.11 10.11
C GLY A 83 -9.49 15.28 9.73
N SER A 84 -8.49 15.26 10.61
CA SER A 84 -7.31 14.40 10.48
C SER A 84 -6.88 13.83 11.82
N ASP A 85 -5.84 12.98 11.84
CA ASP A 85 -5.16 12.53 13.06
C ASP A 85 -4.25 13.60 13.69
N GLY A 86 -4.52 14.89 13.44
CA GLY A 86 -3.80 16.03 14.00
C GLY A 86 -2.72 16.61 13.08
N TRP A 87 -2.59 16.12 11.85
CA TRP A 87 -1.59 16.62 10.89
C TRP A 87 -2.11 17.77 10.03
N ASN A 88 -3.11 17.51 9.20
CA ASN A 88 -3.69 18.51 8.30
C ASN A 88 -5.10 18.08 7.84
N PRO A 89 -6.18 18.77 8.25
CA PRO A 89 -6.18 19.93 9.13
C PRO A 89 -5.97 19.53 10.61
N LYS A 90 -5.24 20.34 11.38
CA LYS A 90 -4.97 20.07 12.81
C LYS A 90 -6.24 20.00 13.65
N GLU A 91 -7.20 20.85 13.33
CA GLU A 91 -8.56 20.85 13.87
C GLU A 91 -9.53 20.47 12.75
N PRO A 92 -10.65 19.78 13.05
CA PRO A 92 -11.67 19.52 12.04
C PRO A 92 -12.14 20.81 11.36
N LEU A 93 -12.11 20.81 10.03
CA LEU A 93 -12.58 21.89 9.17
C LEU A 93 -13.99 21.56 8.69
N THR A 94 -14.96 22.40 9.04
CA THR A 94 -16.32 22.29 8.53
C THR A 94 -16.55 23.28 7.38
N LEU A 95 -16.94 22.76 6.23
CA LEU A 95 -17.25 23.49 5.01
C LEU A 95 -18.76 23.47 4.77
N GLY A 96 -19.38 24.64 4.67
CA GLY A 96 -20.73 24.78 4.14
C GLY A 96 -20.67 24.86 2.62
N LEU A 97 -21.38 23.97 1.93
CA LEU A 97 -21.49 23.96 0.47
C LEU A 97 -22.96 24.17 0.10
N GLN A 98 -23.22 25.07 -0.85
CA GLN A 98 -24.50 25.10 -1.54
C GLN A 98 -24.35 24.23 -2.79
N VAL A 99 -25.02 23.08 -2.83
CA VAL A 99 -25.00 22.21 -4.01
C VAL A 99 -26.26 22.50 -4.81
N ILE A 100 -26.06 22.94 -6.05
CA ILE A 100 -27.13 23.07 -7.06
C ILE A 100 -26.68 22.25 -8.26
N ALA A 101 -27.34 21.13 -8.47
CA ALA A 101 -27.07 20.22 -9.58
C ALA A 101 -28.38 19.87 -10.26
N ASP A 102 -28.49 20.21 -11.55
CA ASP A 102 -29.54 19.70 -12.42
C ASP A 102 -29.03 18.41 -13.09
N LEU A 103 -29.66 17.28 -12.74
CA LEU A 103 -29.25 15.96 -13.20
C LEU A 103 -29.81 15.62 -14.60
N LYS A 104 -30.79 16.38 -15.10
CA LYS A 104 -31.39 16.19 -16.44
C LYS A 104 -30.59 16.86 -17.55
N ALA A 105 -29.96 18.00 -17.25
CA ALA A 105 -29.34 18.86 -18.27
C ALA A 105 -28.01 18.33 -18.84
N GLY A 106 -27.41 17.27 -18.27
CA GLY A 106 -26.23 16.60 -18.81
C GLY A 106 -25.03 17.51 -19.11
N THR A 107 -24.95 18.71 -18.50
CA THR A 107 -23.90 19.68 -18.82
C THR A 107 -22.63 19.31 -18.06
N VAL A 108 -21.71 18.66 -18.77
CA VAL A 108 -20.42 18.24 -18.24
C VAL A 108 -19.31 19.01 -18.95
N VAL A 109 -18.53 19.82 -18.22
CA VAL A 109 -17.23 20.27 -18.72
C VAL A 109 -16.21 19.18 -18.39
N VAL A 110 -16.01 18.25 -19.32
CA VAL A 110 -14.94 17.23 -19.22
C VAL A 110 -13.70 17.71 -19.95
N LYS A 111 -12.58 17.78 -19.22
CA LYS A 111 -11.28 17.27 -19.69
C LYS A 111 -10.81 16.35 -18.57
N GLN A 112 -10.97 15.04 -18.66
CA GLN A 112 -9.97 14.13 -19.24
C GLN A 112 -10.64 12.76 -19.52
N ASN A 113 -10.34 12.20 -20.69
CA ASN A 113 -10.86 10.91 -21.18
C ASN A 113 -10.36 9.73 -20.33
N ASP A 114 -11.26 8.95 -19.74
CA ASP A 114 -10.97 7.55 -19.42
C ASP A 114 -12.14 6.65 -19.84
N LYS A 115 -11.95 5.92 -20.96
CA LYS A 115 -12.92 4.99 -21.53
C LYS A 115 -13.17 3.77 -20.64
N ALA A 116 -12.29 3.47 -19.67
CA ALA A 116 -12.43 2.32 -18.79
C ALA A 116 -13.48 2.55 -17.68
N LEU A 117 -13.61 3.77 -17.18
CA LEU A 117 -14.53 4.13 -16.09
C LEU A 117 -16.01 4.06 -16.54
N ASN A 118 -16.29 4.41 -17.79
CA ASN A 118 -17.65 4.43 -18.33
C ASN A 118 -18.20 3.03 -18.66
N ALA A 119 -17.34 2.02 -18.79
CA ALA A 119 -17.78 0.62 -18.93
C ALA A 119 -18.15 0.00 -17.58
N ALA A 120 -17.50 0.40 -16.48
CA ALA A 120 -17.75 -0.11 -15.13
C ALA A 120 -19.05 0.43 -14.48
N LEU A 121 -19.57 1.55 -14.98
CA LEU A 121 -20.69 2.27 -14.35
C LEU A 121 -22.09 1.87 -14.89
N LYS A 122 -22.18 0.99 -15.90
CA LYS A 122 -23.46 0.66 -16.56
C LYS A 122 -24.31 -0.43 -15.87
N GLU A 123 -23.81 -1.10 -14.84
CA GLU A 123 -24.58 -1.99 -13.97
C GLU A 123 -24.04 -1.96 -12.52
N LEU A 124 -24.45 -0.96 -11.73
CA LEU A 124 -24.09 -0.87 -10.30
C LEU A 124 -25.00 -1.74 -9.43
N GLN A 125 -24.91 -3.05 -9.64
CA GLN A 125 -24.89 -4.02 -8.54
C GLN A 125 -23.44 -4.08 -8.03
N THR A 126 -23.19 -4.52 -6.79
CA THR A 126 -21.83 -5.01 -6.44
C THR A 126 -21.35 -5.89 -7.60
N PRO A 127 -20.17 -5.65 -8.20
CA PRO A 127 -19.73 -6.42 -9.36
C PRO A 127 -19.85 -7.90 -9.03
N ASP A 128 -20.33 -8.70 -9.99
CA ASP A 128 -20.61 -10.12 -9.75
C ASP A 128 -19.38 -10.85 -9.18
N SER A 129 -18.19 -10.34 -9.48
CA SER A 129 -16.96 -10.64 -8.74
C SER A 129 -15.88 -9.56 -8.90
N GLY A 130 -14.94 -9.50 -7.97
CA GLY A 130 -13.76 -8.62 -8.06
C GLY A 130 -12.90 -8.66 -6.80
N ARG A 131 -11.83 -7.87 -6.81
CA ARG A 131 -10.98 -7.63 -5.65
C ARG A 131 -11.45 -6.34 -4.96
N VAL A 132 -11.60 -6.36 -3.65
CA VAL A 132 -11.91 -5.17 -2.87
C VAL A 132 -10.73 -4.84 -1.98
N THR A 133 -10.28 -3.60 -2.04
CA THR A 133 -9.27 -3.05 -1.13
C THR A 133 -9.87 -1.88 -0.37
N PHE A 134 -9.69 -1.85 0.95
CA PHE A 134 -10.07 -0.77 1.85
C PHE A 134 -8.81 -0.19 2.47
N ASP A 135 -8.65 1.13 2.41
CA ASP A 135 -7.75 1.85 3.29
C ASP A 135 -8.46 2.05 4.63
N CYS A 136 -7.94 1.41 5.67
CA CYS A 136 -8.51 1.40 7.01
C CYS A 136 -7.74 2.35 7.92
N GLN A 137 -8.42 3.39 8.36
CA GLN A 137 -7.90 4.34 9.34
C GLN A 137 -8.21 3.82 10.74
N ASN A 138 -7.26 3.93 11.67
CA ASN A 138 -7.45 3.55 13.08
C ASN A 138 -7.92 2.10 13.25
N LEU A 139 -7.45 1.22 12.37
CA LEU A 139 -7.89 -0.17 12.38
C LEU A 139 -7.57 -0.84 13.71
N LEU A 140 -6.38 -0.53 14.24
CA LEU A 140 -5.81 -1.19 15.41
C LEU A 140 -5.32 -0.16 16.42
N SER A 141 -5.84 -0.24 17.65
CA SER A 141 -5.27 0.38 18.84
C SER A 141 -4.10 -0.49 19.30
N LEU A 142 -2.87 -0.08 18.96
CA LEU A 142 -1.67 -0.69 19.53
C LEU A 142 -1.26 0.06 20.81
N ASP A 143 -0.37 -0.54 21.61
CA ASP A 143 0.00 -0.13 22.99
C ASP A 143 0.46 1.32 23.21
N LYS A 144 0.53 2.14 22.16
CA LYS A 144 0.87 3.56 22.26
C LYS A 144 -0.38 4.40 22.00
N PRO A 145 -1.07 4.86 23.05
CA PRO A 145 -2.22 5.76 22.93
C PRO A 145 -1.88 6.94 22.02
N GLY A 146 -2.77 7.26 21.09
CA GLY A 146 -2.62 8.40 20.19
C GLY A 146 -1.81 8.14 18.91
N LYS A 147 -1.34 6.91 18.65
CA LYS A 147 -0.83 6.53 17.32
C LYS A 147 -1.91 5.79 16.54
N THR A 148 -2.41 6.45 15.51
CA THR A 148 -3.33 5.89 14.52
C THR A 148 -2.58 4.93 13.60
N HIS A 149 -2.99 3.65 13.61
CA HIS A 149 -2.42 2.63 12.74
C HIS A 149 -3.27 2.47 11.48
N TRP A 150 -2.59 2.54 10.35
CA TRP A 150 -3.16 2.42 9.01
C TRP A 150 -2.87 1.04 8.45
N ALA A 151 -3.86 0.49 7.79
CA ALA A 151 -3.74 -0.81 7.14
C ALA A 151 -4.62 -0.85 5.90
N THR A 152 -4.23 -1.70 4.96
CA THR A 152 -5.09 -2.08 3.85
C THR A 152 -5.79 -3.38 4.22
N LEU A 153 -7.12 -3.36 4.34
CA LEU A 153 -7.93 -4.58 4.37
C LEU A 153 -8.29 -4.91 2.93
N ALA A 154 -7.98 -6.11 2.47
CA ALA A 154 -8.32 -6.48 1.11
C ALA A 154 -8.83 -7.93 1.05
N MET A 155 -9.68 -8.20 0.07
CA MET A 155 -10.46 -9.43 -0.01
C MET A 155 -10.95 -9.67 -1.43
N ALA A 156 -11.22 -10.94 -1.74
CA ALA A 156 -11.96 -11.31 -2.93
C ALA A 156 -13.46 -11.22 -2.64
N VAL A 157 -14.23 -10.73 -3.61
CA VAL A 157 -15.67 -10.59 -3.48
C VAL A 157 -16.34 -11.24 -4.69
N THR A 158 -17.42 -11.96 -4.42
CA THR A 158 -18.38 -12.44 -5.42
C THR A 158 -19.77 -11.97 -5.02
N LYS A 159 -20.77 -12.11 -5.90
CA LYS A 159 -22.15 -11.68 -5.65
C LYS A 159 -22.70 -12.09 -4.27
N ALA A 160 -22.35 -13.28 -3.80
CA ALA A 160 -22.91 -13.86 -2.57
C ALA A 160 -21.91 -14.00 -1.41
N LYS A 161 -20.62 -13.77 -1.64
CA LYS A 161 -19.59 -14.19 -0.68
C LYS A 161 -18.37 -13.27 -0.70
N VAL A 162 -17.85 -13.00 0.49
CA VAL A 162 -16.50 -12.48 0.69
C VAL A 162 -15.56 -13.64 0.93
N GLU A 163 -14.41 -13.65 0.27
CA GLU A 163 -13.40 -14.68 0.40
C GLU A 163 -12.03 -14.05 0.67
N LEU A 164 -11.23 -14.76 1.45
CA LEU A 164 -9.80 -14.47 1.66
C LEU A 164 -9.52 -13.03 2.13
N PRO A 165 -10.19 -12.52 3.18
CA PRO A 165 -9.80 -11.24 3.75
C PRO A 165 -8.37 -11.34 4.30
N ARG A 166 -7.61 -10.26 4.12
CA ARG A 166 -6.29 -10.08 4.73
C ARG A 166 -6.12 -8.62 5.13
N ILE A 167 -5.26 -8.39 6.11
CA ILE A 167 -4.90 -7.05 6.56
C ILE A 167 -3.41 -6.86 6.36
N GLU A 168 -3.07 -5.84 5.58
CA GLU A 168 -1.69 -5.46 5.30
C GLU A 168 -1.36 -4.15 6.03
N PRO A 169 -0.38 -4.13 6.95
CA PRO A 169 0.06 -2.90 7.57
C PRO A 169 0.63 -1.94 6.51
N HIS A 170 0.36 -0.65 6.66
CA HIS A 170 1.15 0.35 5.92
C HIS A 170 2.59 0.33 6.44
N GLY A 171 3.55 0.40 5.54
CA GLY A 171 4.96 0.33 5.88
C GLY A 171 5.86 0.45 4.66
N SER A 172 7.17 0.45 4.92
CA SER A 172 8.15 0.30 3.85
C SER A 172 8.29 -1.17 3.45
N LEU A 173 8.98 -1.42 2.35
CA LEU A 173 9.23 -2.78 1.84
C LEU A 173 9.89 -3.72 2.87
N THR A 174 10.63 -3.15 3.83
CA THR A 174 11.42 -3.88 4.85
C THR A 174 11.06 -3.51 6.28
N ASP A 175 10.02 -2.70 6.50
CA ASP A 175 9.66 -2.27 7.85
C ASP A 175 8.14 -2.06 7.96
N THR A 176 7.50 -2.83 8.83
CA THR A 176 6.08 -2.72 9.13
C THR A 176 5.86 -2.67 10.63
N SER A 177 4.91 -1.84 11.05
CA SER A 177 4.63 -1.65 12.49
C SER A 177 3.96 -2.85 13.18
N PHE A 178 3.35 -3.77 12.43
CA PHE A 178 2.72 -4.98 12.96
C PHE A 178 2.54 -6.05 11.87
N ALA A 179 2.07 -7.24 12.24
CA ALA A 179 1.56 -8.28 11.36
C ALA A 179 0.15 -8.68 11.80
N VAL A 180 -0.69 -9.13 10.86
CA VAL A 180 -2.05 -9.61 11.16
C VAL A 180 -2.28 -10.96 10.48
N LEU A 181 -2.80 -11.90 11.26
CA LEU A 181 -3.40 -13.14 10.77
C LEU A 181 -4.91 -13.08 11.04
N ILE A 182 -5.72 -13.40 10.03
CA ILE A 182 -7.16 -13.57 10.18
C ILE A 182 -7.43 -15.07 10.34
N ASP A 183 -7.90 -15.49 11.51
CA ASP A 183 -8.14 -16.91 11.82
C ASP A 183 -9.60 -17.34 11.63
N GLY A 184 -10.51 -16.39 11.47
CA GLY A 184 -11.90 -16.62 11.08
C GLY A 184 -12.59 -15.33 10.63
N TYR A 185 -13.66 -15.44 9.85
CA TYR A 185 -14.47 -14.28 9.45
C TYR A 185 -15.90 -14.68 9.08
N SER A 186 -16.80 -13.71 9.16
CA SER A 186 -18.24 -13.80 8.80
C SER A 186 -18.68 -12.71 7.82
N LEU A 187 -17.72 -12.16 7.05
CA LEU A 187 -17.98 -11.11 6.06
C LEU A 187 -18.93 -11.60 4.96
N VAL A 188 -19.93 -10.79 4.65
CA VAL A 188 -20.91 -11.03 3.58
C VAL A 188 -21.08 -9.82 2.69
N THR A 189 -21.37 -10.07 1.42
CA THR A 189 -21.91 -9.03 0.54
C THR A 189 -23.34 -8.76 0.94
N GLN A 190 -23.60 -7.51 1.26
CA GLN A 190 -24.95 -6.98 1.46
C GLN A 190 -25.39 -6.30 0.17
N ARG A 191 -26.69 -6.04 0.02
CA ARG A 191 -27.27 -5.39 -1.17
C ARG A 191 -26.51 -4.14 -1.63
N ARG A 192 -25.84 -3.45 -0.71
CA ARG A 192 -25.17 -2.17 -0.96
C ARG A 192 -23.76 -2.07 -0.43
N GLY A 193 -23.11 -3.16 -0.01
CA GLY A 193 -21.74 -3.07 0.54
C GLY A 193 -21.28 -4.37 1.18
N ILE A 194 -20.31 -4.28 2.07
CA ILE A 194 -19.73 -5.43 2.77
C ILE A 194 -19.85 -5.21 4.26
N GLY A 195 -20.30 -6.24 5.00
CA GLY A 195 -20.30 -6.20 6.44
C GLY A 195 -20.12 -7.56 7.09
N GLY A 196 -19.73 -7.57 8.36
CA GLY A 196 -19.52 -8.77 9.16
C GLY A 196 -18.37 -8.61 10.15
N SER A 197 -17.86 -9.71 10.68
CA SER A 197 -16.73 -9.72 11.60
C SER A 197 -15.53 -10.50 11.07
N MET A 198 -14.35 -10.20 11.60
CA MET A 198 -13.10 -10.95 11.41
C MET A 198 -12.45 -11.16 12.78
N ASN A 199 -12.07 -12.39 13.08
CA ASN A 199 -11.26 -12.72 14.25
C ASN A 199 -9.79 -12.62 13.83
N THR A 200 -8.99 -11.90 14.60
CA THR A 200 -7.62 -11.55 14.19
C THR A 200 -6.60 -11.75 15.30
N LYS A 201 -5.40 -12.17 14.89
CA LYS A 201 -4.19 -12.22 15.71
C LYS A 201 -3.22 -11.16 15.19
N ILE A 202 -2.98 -10.15 16.02
CA ILE A 202 -2.17 -8.99 15.69
C ILE A 202 -0.86 -9.10 16.46
N ARG A 203 0.26 -8.95 15.77
CA ARG A 203 1.57 -8.85 16.41
C ARG A 203 2.22 -7.50 16.11
N PRO A 204 2.29 -6.57 17.07
CA PRO A 204 3.12 -5.37 16.94
C PRO A 204 4.59 -5.75 16.73
N GLN A 205 5.34 -4.91 16.03
CA GLN A 205 6.78 -5.09 15.87
C GLN A 205 7.47 -5.19 17.25
N GLY A 206 8.08 -6.34 17.54
CA GLY A 206 8.72 -6.63 18.83
C GLY A 206 7.76 -6.86 20.01
N GLY A 207 6.44 -6.89 19.77
CA GLY A 207 5.42 -7.08 20.81
C GLY A 207 4.89 -8.52 20.89
N GLU A 208 4.04 -8.73 21.89
CA GLU A 208 3.26 -9.96 22.06
C GLU A 208 2.08 -10.01 21.07
N ILE A 209 1.61 -11.23 20.80
CA ILE A 209 0.42 -11.43 19.96
C ILE A 209 -0.82 -11.03 20.77
N LYS A 210 -1.70 -10.25 20.15
CA LYS A 210 -2.99 -9.85 20.68
C LYS A 210 -4.11 -10.40 19.81
N GLU A 211 -5.20 -10.81 20.45
CA GLU A 211 -6.42 -11.21 19.75
C GLU A 211 -7.38 -10.02 19.73
N ALA A 212 -8.02 -9.78 18.58
CA ALA A 212 -9.04 -8.75 18.43
C ALA A 212 -10.08 -9.16 17.39
N ASP A 213 -11.32 -8.76 17.62
CA ASP A 213 -12.38 -8.88 16.63
C ASP A 213 -12.54 -7.56 15.88
N LEU A 214 -12.61 -7.62 14.55
CA LEU A 214 -12.81 -6.46 13.70
C LEU A 214 -14.18 -6.56 13.05
N ALA A 215 -15.07 -5.61 13.31
CA ALA A 215 -16.39 -5.52 12.69
C ALA A 215 -16.35 -4.51 11.54
N LEU A 216 -16.56 -4.96 10.31
CA LEU A 216 -16.65 -4.11 9.12
C LEU A 216 -18.12 -3.79 8.81
N GLN A 217 -18.39 -2.54 8.48
CA GLN A 217 -19.65 -2.11 7.88
C GLN A 217 -19.37 -1.09 6.80
N SER A 218 -19.69 -1.41 5.55
CA SER A 218 -19.47 -0.54 4.40
C SER A 218 -20.67 -0.47 3.48
N PHE A 219 -20.70 0.58 2.67
CA PHE A 219 -21.64 0.79 1.58
C PHE A 219 -20.91 1.30 0.32
N ALA A 220 -21.41 0.96 -0.85
CA ALA A 220 -20.84 1.32 -2.14
C ALA A 220 -21.53 2.54 -2.74
N ILE A 221 -20.75 3.47 -3.30
CA ILE A 221 -21.20 4.53 -4.21
C ILE A 221 -20.29 4.46 -5.45
N GLY A 222 -20.84 4.11 -6.61
CA GLY A 222 -20.02 3.76 -7.77
C GLY A 222 -19.04 2.61 -7.46
N PRO A 223 -17.78 2.68 -7.96
CA PRO A 223 -16.74 1.68 -7.69
C PRO A 223 -16.09 1.84 -6.30
N ARG A 224 -16.52 2.81 -5.49
CA ARG A 224 -15.97 3.10 -4.17
C ARG A 224 -16.83 2.47 -3.09
N LEU A 225 -16.18 2.03 -2.01
CA LEU A 225 -16.84 1.69 -0.77
C LEU A 225 -16.46 2.69 0.32
N PHE A 226 -17.40 2.97 1.21
CA PHE A 226 -17.21 3.83 2.36
C PHE A 226 -17.81 3.15 3.57
N GLY A 227 -17.23 3.36 4.75
CA GLY A 227 -17.75 2.68 5.93
C GLY A 227 -16.96 2.92 7.21
N THR A 228 -17.20 2.02 8.14
CA THR A 228 -16.50 1.95 9.42
C THR A 228 -15.93 0.57 9.64
N ILE A 229 -14.84 0.51 10.40
CA ILE A 229 -14.31 -0.72 10.96
C ILE A 229 -14.11 -0.54 12.45
N THR A 230 -14.66 -1.42 13.26
CA THR A 230 -14.65 -1.31 14.72
C THR A 230 -13.83 -2.44 15.30
N GLN A 231 -12.80 -2.10 16.07
CA GLN A 231 -12.03 -3.07 16.84
C GLN A 231 -12.75 -3.36 18.16
N ARG A 232 -12.89 -4.64 18.49
CA ARG A 232 -13.43 -5.13 19.75
C ARG A 232 -12.41 -5.96 20.49
N GLU A 233 -12.27 -5.69 21.77
CA GLU A 233 -11.41 -6.45 22.69
C GLU A 233 -12.27 -6.95 23.86
N GLY A 234 -12.27 -8.26 24.10
CA GLY A 234 -13.14 -8.86 25.12
C GLY A 234 -14.63 -8.57 24.91
N GLY A 235 -15.07 -8.46 23.65
CA GLY A 235 -16.45 -8.16 23.26
C GLY A 235 -16.89 -6.70 23.41
N LYS A 236 -16.00 -5.79 23.80
CA LYS A 236 -16.29 -4.35 23.92
C LYS A 236 -15.60 -3.57 22.80
N ASP A 237 -16.26 -2.54 22.29
CA ASP A 237 -15.67 -1.65 21.30
C ASP A 237 -14.46 -0.93 21.93
N ALA A 238 -13.27 -1.21 21.39
CA ALA A 238 -11.99 -0.63 21.82
C ALA A 238 -11.58 0.57 20.94
N GLY A 239 -12.11 0.63 19.72
CA GLY A 239 -11.88 1.72 18.79
C GLY A 239 -12.70 1.58 17.52
N SER A 240 -12.96 2.69 16.84
CA SER A 240 -13.58 2.69 15.51
C SER A 240 -12.78 3.53 14.54
N GLY A 241 -12.69 3.00 13.34
CA GLY A 241 -11.99 3.54 12.19
C GLY A 241 -12.92 3.80 11.03
N ARG A 242 -12.51 4.66 10.10
CA ARG A 242 -13.17 4.83 8.80
C ARG A 242 -12.49 3.95 7.78
N VAL A 243 -13.27 3.45 6.82
CA VAL A 243 -12.73 2.74 5.67
C VAL A 243 -13.15 3.42 4.38
N VAL A 244 -12.22 3.52 3.45
CA VAL A 244 -12.49 3.92 2.06
C VAL A 244 -11.92 2.83 1.18
N GLY A 245 -12.77 2.19 0.38
CA GLY A 245 -12.36 1.13 -0.50
C GLY A 245 -12.63 1.40 -1.96
N ILE A 246 -12.04 0.55 -2.80
CA ILE A 246 -12.26 0.48 -4.23
C ILE A 246 -12.49 -0.98 -4.61
N ILE A 247 -13.34 -1.17 -5.62
CA ILE A 247 -13.52 -2.46 -6.26
C ILE A 247 -12.72 -2.49 -7.56
N GLU A 248 -11.79 -3.44 -7.64
CA GLU A 248 -10.85 -3.60 -8.74
C GLU A 248 -11.18 -4.88 -9.50
N ALA A 249 -10.98 -4.83 -10.82
CA ALA A 249 -11.02 -6.04 -11.63
C ALA A 249 -9.88 -6.99 -11.20
N PRO A 250 -10.11 -8.32 -11.25
CA PRO A 250 -9.05 -9.27 -10.96
C PRO A 250 -7.89 -9.11 -11.95
N VAL A 251 -6.67 -9.25 -11.46
CA VAL A 251 -5.46 -9.21 -12.28
C VAL A 251 -5.09 -10.64 -12.68
N SER A 252 -4.89 -10.89 -13.98
CA SER A 252 -4.37 -12.17 -14.47
C SER A 252 -2.93 -12.41 -13.98
N PRO A 253 -2.57 -13.62 -13.52
CA PRO A 253 -1.22 -13.93 -13.07
C PRO A 253 -0.19 -14.07 -14.21
N ASP A 254 -0.60 -13.97 -15.48
CA ASP A 254 0.28 -14.23 -16.63
C ASP A 254 1.44 -13.23 -16.75
N ASN A 255 1.18 -11.95 -16.49
CA ASN A 255 2.16 -10.86 -16.55
C ASN A 255 1.91 -9.89 -15.38
N ALA A 256 2.18 -10.37 -14.18
CA ALA A 256 1.80 -9.71 -12.94
C ALA A 256 2.95 -9.70 -11.93
N ILE A 257 2.69 -9.00 -10.82
CA ILE A 257 3.47 -9.13 -9.61
C ILE A 257 2.63 -9.94 -8.62
N ILE A 258 3.11 -11.09 -8.22
CA ILE A 258 2.51 -11.91 -7.18
C ILE A 258 3.29 -11.68 -5.88
N THR A 259 2.61 -11.26 -4.83
CA THR A 259 3.21 -11.12 -3.50
C THR A 259 2.64 -12.18 -2.58
N LEU A 260 3.47 -13.08 -2.06
CA LEU A 260 3.05 -14.12 -1.09
C LEU A 260 3.64 -13.83 0.28
N THR A 261 2.79 -13.73 1.30
CA THR A 261 3.15 -13.65 2.71
C THR A 261 3.05 -15.05 3.33
N LEU A 262 4.20 -15.57 3.75
CA LEU A 262 4.35 -16.85 4.43
C LEU A 262 4.45 -16.60 5.92
N HIS A 263 3.33 -16.77 6.61
CA HIS A 263 3.22 -16.53 8.04
C HIS A 263 4.05 -17.53 8.82
N ASP A 264 4.73 -17.06 9.86
CA ASP A 264 5.63 -17.83 10.71
C ASP A 264 6.88 -18.43 10.03
N ALA A 265 7.22 -18.00 8.82
CA ALA A 265 8.38 -18.51 8.08
C ALA A 265 9.73 -18.19 8.74
N VAL A 266 9.82 -17.11 9.54
CA VAL A 266 11.07 -16.68 10.21
C VAL A 266 10.98 -16.65 11.73
N GLY A 267 9.86 -17.07 12.31
CA GLY A 267 9.67 -17.24 13.75
C GLY A 267 8.19 -17.26 14.06
N PRO A 268 7.74 -17.72 15.24
CA PRO A 268 6.37 -17.47 15.67
C PRO A 268 6.04 -15.98 15.53
N GLY A 269 5.01 -15.64 14.76
CA GLY A 269 4.56 -14.31 14.37
C GLY A 269 5.45 -13.54 13.38
N GLY A 270 6.52 -14.13 12.87
CA GLY A 270 7.45 -13.50 11.92
C GLY A 270 7.23 -14.05 10.52
N TYR A 271 7.02 -13.19 9.53
CA TYR A 271 6.66 -13.64 8.18
C TYR A 271 7.75 -13.34 7.14
N LEU A 272 7.80 -14.17 6.10
CA LEU A 272 8.56 -13.91 4.88
C LEU A 272 7.57 -13.47 3.80
N LYS A 273 7.84 -12.35 3.12
CA LYS A 273 7.14 -11.94 1.90
C LYS A 273 8.00 -12.29 0.69
N LEU A 274 7.46 -13.10 -0.22
CA LEU A 274 8.04 -13.35 -1.54
C LEU A 274 7.39 -12.40 -2.54
N HIS A 275 8.22 -11.67 -3.28
CA HIS A 275 7.79 -10.80 -4.38
C HIS A 275 8.20 -11.50 -5.68
N LEU A 276 7.23 -11.87 -6.51
CA LEU A 276 7.43 -12.67 -7.71
C LEU A 276 6.97 -11.86 -8.93
N ALA A 277 7.85 -11.59 -9.88
CA ALA A 277 7.44 -11.08 -11.19
C ALA A 277 7.17 -12.27 -12.12
N THR A 278 6.02 -12.28 -12.77
CA THR A 278 5.64 -13.32 -13.71
C THR A 278 5.66 -12.84 -15.15
N LYS A 279 5.91 -13.77 -16.06
CA LYS A 279 5.69 -13.63 -17.51
C LYS A 279 5.32 -15.00 -18.06
N ASP A 280 4.24 -15.06 -18.83
CA ASP A 280 3.70 -16.30 -19.42
C ASP A 280 3.54 -17.41 -18.35
N ARG A 281 3.01 -17.03 -17.17
CA ARG A 281 2.82 -17.91 -15.98
C ARG A 281 4.10 -18.51 -15.41
N ARG A 282 5.27 -17.96 -15.72
CA ARG A 282 6.55 -18.35 -15.12
C ARG A 282 7.11 -17.21 -14.29
N VAL A 283 7.74 -17.54 -13.18
CA VAL A 283 8.48 -16.56 -12.38
C VAL A 283 9.76 -16.20 -13.13
N VAL A 284 9.93 -14.93 -13.47
CA VAL A 284 11.11 -14.41 -14.19
C VAL A 284 12.08 -13.64 -13.30
N SER A 285 11.62 -13.23 -12.12
CA SER A 285 12.41 -12.50 -11.12
C SER A 285 11.73 -12.63 -9.77
N ALA A 286 12.52 -12.75 -8.69
CA ALA A 286 12.01 -12.86 -7.34
C ALA A 286 12.97 -12.34 -6.29
N PHE A 287 12.43 -11.78 -5.20
CA PHE A 287 13.18 -11.53 -3.97
C PHE A 287 12.29 -11.70 -2.74
N GLY A 288 12.90 -11.79 -1.56
CA GLY A 288 12.19 -11.91 -0.29
C GLY A 288 12.41 -10.71 0.64
N THR A 289 11.45 -10.45 1.53
CA THR A 289 11.60 -9.52 2.66
C THR A 289 10.96 -10.05 3.94
N THR A 290 11.42 -9.61 5.10
CA THR A 290 10.83 -9.98 6.40
C THR A 290 10.54 -8.73 7.27
N PRO A 291 9.62 -7.85 6.84
CA PRO A 291 9.45 -6.49 7.40
C PRO A 291 9.17 -6.39 8.91
N ASN A 292 8.73 -7.47 9.56
CA ASN A 292 8.49 -7.52 11.00
C ASN A 292 9.54 -8.34 11.77
N PHE A 293 10.57 -8.81 11.08
CA PHE A 293 11.66 -9.61 11.63
C PHE A 293 13.00 -8.89 11.46
N ASN A 294 13.39 -8.52 10.23
CA ASN A 294 14.62 -7.79 9.98
C ASN A 294 14.51 -6.83 8.78
N ASN A 295 15.48 -5.93 8.64
CA ASN A 295 15.45 -4.86 7.62
C ASN A 295 16.09 -5.25 6.28
N ALA A 296 16.64 -6.46 6.16
CA ALA A 296 17.37 -6.88 4.97
C ALA A 296 16.42 -7.39 3.88
N THR A 297 16.85 -7.26 2.62
CA THR A 297 16.28 -8.05 1.52
C THR A 297 16.91 -9.43 1.46
N HIS A 298 16.22 -10.38 0.85
CA HIS A 298 16.58 -11.80 0.85
C HIS A 298 16.68 -12.32 -0.58
N THR A 299 17.66 -13.20 -0.79
CA THR A 299 17.84 -13.88 -2.06
C THR A 299 16.84 -15.03 -2.16
N VAL A 300 16.14 -15.08 -3.30
CA VAL A 300 15.11 -16.07 -3.58
C VAL A 300 15.35 -16.65 -4.97
N ASP A 301 15.36 -17.97 -5.08
CA ASP A 301 15.19 -18.68 -6.34
C ASP A 301 13.81 -19.34 -6.33
N ALA A 302 12.92 -18.82 -7.19
CA ALA A 302 11.56 -19.30 -7.36
C ALA A 302 11.33 -19.89 -8.76
N SER A 303 12.40 -20.32 -9.45
CA SER A 303 12.33 -20.90 -10.80
C SER A 303 11.53 -22.20 -10.87
N ALA A 304 11.40 -22.92 -9.76
CA ALA A 304 10.61 -24.16 -9.67
C ALA A 304 9.11 -23.92 -9.38
N ILE A 305 8.68 -22.67 -9.21
CA ILE A 305 7.26 -22.33 -9.07
C ILE A 305 6.52 -22.53 -10.39
N LYS A 306 5.37 -23.19 -10.31
CA LYS A 306 4.41 -23.38 -11.39
C LYS A 306 3.14 -22.62 -11.07
N ILE A 307 2.65 -21.87 -12.05
CA ILE A 307 1.36 -21.18 -11.99
C ILE A 307 0.44 -21.83 -13.04
N ASP A 308 -0.60 -22.50 -12.56
CA ASP A 308 -1.59 -23.17 -13.40
C ASP A 308 -2.99 -22.67 -13.07
N GLY A 309 -3.52 -21.80 -13.94
CA GLY A 309 -4.75 -21.06 -13.70
C GLY A 309 -4.66 -20.29 -12.37
N ASP A 310 -5.55 -20.64 -11.45
CA ASP A 310 -5.64 -20.04 -10.13
C ASP A 310 -4.80 -20.78 -9.08
N THR A 311 -3.85 -21.63 -9.46
CA THR A 311 -3.04 -22.41 -8.50
C THR A 311 -1.56 -22.08 -8.64
N ILE A 312 -0.87 -21.88 -7.51
CA ILE A 312 0.58 -21.71 -7.42
C ILE A 312 1.17 -22.85 -6.57
N THR A 313 2.09 -23.60 -7.16
CA THR A 313 2.78 -24.71 -6.48
C THR A 313 4.26 -24.75 -6.82
N GLY A 314 5.09 -25.21 -5.88
CA GLY A 314 6.49 -25.53 -6.16
C GLY A 314 7.45 -25.10 -5.06
N ALA A 315 8.73 -25.43 -5.27
CA ALA A 315 9.81 -25.14 -4.35
C ALA A 315 10.37 -23.73 -4.58
N VAL A 316 10.78 -23.09 -3.50
CA VAL A 316 11.46 -21.79 -3.46
C VAL A 316 12.68 -21.93 -2.57
N SER A 317 13.87 -21.79 -3.12
CA SER A 317 15.10 -21.73 -2.32
C SER A 317 15.29 -20.30 -1.81
N VAL A 318 15.48 -20.15 -0.49
CA VAL A 318 15.59 -18.84 0.17
C VAL A 318 16.86 -18.75 1.00
N THR A 319 17.49 -17.58 0.97
CA THR A 319 18.49 -17.15 1.95
C THR A 319 17.99 -15.88 2.65
N VAL A 320 17.51 -16.03 3.88
CA VAL A 320 17.14 -14.92 4.76
C VAL A 320 18.43 -14.32 5.31
N ASN A 321 18.85 -13.22 4.71
CA ASN A 321 20.04 -12.48 5.10
C ASN A 321 19.86 -11.88 6.51
N PRO A 322 20.89 -11.95 7.37
CA PRO A 322 20.85 -11.29 8.67
C PRO A 322 20.90 -9.77 8.50
N ASP A 323 20.35 -9.07 9.48
CA ASP A 323 20.68 -7.68 9.77
C ASP A 323 21.40 -7.60 11.15
N PRO A 324 21.85 -6.41 11.59
CA PRO A 324 22.54 -6.26 12.88
C PRO A 324 21.76 -6.71 14.12
N TRP A 325 20.46 -6.98 14.01
CA TRP A 325 19.56 -7.34 15.11
C TRP A 325 19.02 -8.76 14.98
N GLN A 326 18.75 -9.21 13.75
CA GLN A 326 18.05 -10.46 13.46
C GLN A 326 18.58 -11.16 12.20
N PRO A 327 18.86 -12.48 12.26
CA PRO A 327 18.85 -13.31 13.48
C PRO A 327 19.94 -12.89 14.49
N LYS A 328 19.68 -13.10 15.80
CA LYS A 328 20.59 -12.67 16.89
C LYS A 328 22.00 -13.27 16.82
N ASP A 329 22.16 -14.42 16.19
CA ASP A 329 23.45 -15.08 16.00
C ASP A 329 24.21 -14.57 14.77
N GLY A 330 23.63 -13.62 14.02
CA GLY A 330 24.18 -13.05 12.79
C GLY A 330 24.25 -14.03 11.63
N LYS A 331 23.64 -15.22 11.73
CA LYS A 331 23.71 -16.25 10.68
C LYS A 331 22.49 -16.17 9.77
N ALA A 332 22.72 -16.33 8.47
CA ALA A 332 21.64 -16.42 7.49
C ALA A 332 20.84 -17.73 7.67
N ILE A 333 19.50 -17.65 7.55
CA ILE A 333 18.63 -18.83 7.51
C ILE A 333 18.49 -19.25 6.05
N ARG A 334 18.84 -20.51 5.74
CA ARG A 334 18.81 -21.05 4.38
C ARG A 334 17.94 -22.30 4.33
N GLY A 335 17.12 -22.41 3.30
CA GLY A 335 16.39 -23.65 3.04
C GLY A 335 15.43 -23.53 1.88
N THR A 336 14.54 -24.51 1.79
CA THR A 336 13.57 -24.70 0.71
C THR A 336 12.15 -24.64 1.26
N ILE A 337 11.37 -23.75 0.67
CA ILE A 337 9.95 -23.56 0.96
C ILE A 337 9.14 -24.21 -0.14
N ASN A 338 8.23 -25.13 0.18
CA ASN A 338 7.26 -25.64 -0.77
C ASN A 338 5.95 -24.89 -0.59
N VAL A 339 5.55 -24.13 -1.61
CA VAL A 339 4.31 -23.34 -1.61
C VAL A 339 3.20 -24.16 -2.27
N ASN A 340 1.99 -24.09 -1.71
CA ASN A 340 0.76 -24.55 -2.34
C ASN A 340 -0.38 -23.57 -2.00
N ALA A 341 -0.78 -22.75 -2.95
CA ALA A 341 -1.85 -21.76 -2.76
C ALA A 341 -2.77 -21.66 -3.97
N ARG A 342 -3.99 -21.18 -3.72
CA ARG A 342 -5.03 -20.94 -4.72
C ARG A 342 -5.47 -19.48 -4.69
N ALA A 343 -5.66 -18.90 -5.87
CA ALA A 343 -6.19 -17.58 -6.08
C ALA A 343 -7.73 -17.58 -6.14
N VAL A 344 -8.33 -16.52 -5.62
CA VAL A 344 -9.71 -16.11 -5.90
C VAL A 344 -9.65 -14.61 -6.19
N GLN A 345 -10.04 -14.19 -7.39
CA GLN A 345 -10.04 -12.77 -7.79
C GLN A 345 -8.69 -12.05 -7.56
N GLY A 346 -7.58 -12.74 -7.77
CA GLY A 346 -6.22 -12.21 -7.55
C GLY A 346 -5.73 -12.26 -6.10
N GLU A 347 -6.54 -12.76 -5.15
CA GLU A 347 -6.14 -13.00 -3.76
C GLU A 347 -5.75 -14.45 -3.55
N TRP A 348 -4.54 -14.70 -3.04
CA TRP A 348 -3.99 -16.04 -2.83
C TRP A 348 -4.19 -16.49 -1.39
N SER A 349 -4.51 -17.77 -1.20
CA SER A 349 -4.51 -18.43 0.11
C SER A 349 -4.07 -19.88 0.01
N GLY A 350 -3.42 -20.40 1.05
CA GLY A 350 -3.02 -21.80 1.09
C GLY A 350 -2.01 -22.08 2.20
N GLY A 351 -1.15 -23.05 1.96
CA GLY A 351 -0.15 -23.50 2.91
C GLY A 351 1.26 -23.52 2.32
N PHE A 352 2.24 -23.58 3.21
CA PHE A 352 3.61 -23.89 2.83
C PHE A 352 4.27 -24.82 3.85
N SER A 353 5.26 -25.58 3.41
CA SER A 353 6.22 -26.26 4.28
C SER A 353 7.60 -25.62 4.12
N PHE A 354 8.41 -25.63 5.17
CA PHE A 354 9.77 -25.12 5.15
C PHE A 354 10.70 -26.15 5.80
N ASP A 355 11.66 -26.67 5.05
CA ASP A 355 12.58 -27.73 5.48
C ASP A 355 13.39 -27.39 6.75
N THR A 356 13.60 -26.11 7.04
CA THR A 356 14.25 -25.64 8.28
C THR A 356 13.31 -25.59 9.49
N ARG A 357 12.03 -25.94 9.34
CA ARG A 357 11.01 -25.82 10.38
C ARG A 357 10.22 -27.10 10.56
N VAL A 358 9.69 -27.24 11.78
CA VAL A 358 8.92 -28.40 12.24
C VAL A 358 7.45 -28.33 11.80
N ARG A 359 6.96 -27.17 11.37
CA ARG A 359 5.53 -26.97 11.08
C ARG A 359 5.29 -26.25 9.77
N ASP A 360 4.23 -26.68 9.11
CA ASP A 360 3.63 -25.98 7.98
C ASP A 360 3.07 -24.62 8.44
N GLY A 361 2.98 -23.68 7.51
CA GLY A 361 2.45 -22.35 7.75
C GLY A 361 1.42 -21.93 6.72
N ILE A 362 0.84 -20.75 6.93
CA ILE A 362 -0.23 -20.19 6.09
C ILE A 362 0.39 -19.27 5.04
N VAL A 363 -0.11 -19.37 3.81
CA VAL A 363 0.18 -18.43 2.72
C VAL A 363 -1.03 -17.55 2.50
N ASN A 364 -0.82 -16.24 2.49
CA ASN A 364 -1.76 -15.26 1.92
C ASN A 364 -1.04 -14.46 0.84
N GLY A 365 -1.72 -13.95 -0.17
CA GLY A 365 -1.02 -13.15 -1.17
C GLY A 365 -1.92 -12.39 -2.12
N THR A 366 -1.29 -11.63 -3.01
CA THR A 366 -1.95 -10.73 -3.96
C THR A 366 -1.40 -10.90 -5.35
N THR A 367 -2.19 -10.52 -6.34
CA THR A 367 -1.77 -10.31 -7.73
C THR A 367 -2.02 -8.87 -8.08
N ASP A 368 -0.95 -8.17 -8.45
CA ASP A 368 -0.97 -6.77 -8.83
C ASP A 368 -0.47 -6.61 -10.27
N VAL A 369 -0.95 -5.57 -10.96
CA VAL A 369 -0.56 -5.30 -12.34
C VAL A 369 0.95 -5.03 -12.41
N LYS A 370 1.64 -5.73 -13.31
CA LYS A 370 3.02 -5.41 -13.62
C LYS A 370 3.06 -4.09 -14.40
N THR A 371 3.67 -3.07 -13.82
CA THR A 371 3.93 -1.80 -14.48
C THR A 371 5.38 -1.78 -14.98
N GLU A 372 5.59 -1.41 -16.25
CA GLU A 372 6.95 -1.21 -16.77
C GLU A 372 7.64 -0.09 -15.98
N ALA A 373 8.81 -0.41 -15.44
CA ALA A 373 9.66 0.54 -14.76
C ALA A 373 10.38 1.42 -15.80
N LYS A 374 9.84 2.63 -16.01
CA LYS A 374 10.54 3.75 -16.66
C LYS A 374 10.72 4.86 -15.62
N PRO A 375 11.55 4.64 -14.59
CA PRO A 375 11.63 5.59 -13.49
C PRO A 375 12.37 6.86 -13.93
N THR A 376 11.84 8.02 -13.53
CA THR A 376 12.55 9.30 -13.61
C THR A 376 13.28 9.61 -12.30
N SER A 377 12.93 8.90 -11.23
CA SER A 377 13.54 9.01 -9.90
C SER A 377 13.66 7.64 -9.24
N ILE A 378 14.76 7.42 -8.53
CA ILE A 378 15.03 6.18 -7.80
C ILE A 378 15.36 6.54 -6.35
N THR A 379 14.73 5.83 -5.42
CA THR A 379 15.10 5.86 -4.00
C THR A 379 15.76 4.53 -3.64
N LEU A 380 17.04 4.57 -3.31
CA LEU A 380 17.87 3.42 -2.95
C LEU A 380 18.16 3.44 -1.44
N LYS A 381 17.85 2.34 -0.75
CA LYS A 381 18.27 2.11 0.64
C LYS A 381 19.38 1.08 0.66
N LEU A 382 20.56 1.49 1.11
CA LEU A 382 21.72 0.64 1.28
C LEU A 382 21.92 0.32 2.77
N GLU A 383 21.83 -0.96 3.14
CA GLU A 383 22.01 -1.39 4.52
C GLU A 383 23.49 -1.36 4.91
N ASN A 384 23.84 -0.55 5.93
CA ASN A 384 25.21 -0.43 6.44
C ASN A 384 26.23 -0.16 5.32
N ALA A 385 26.05 0.91 4.54
CA ALA A 385 26.83 1.20 3.32
C ALA A 385 28.11 2.00 3.57
N LEU A 386 28.09 2.95 4.51
CA LEU A 386 29.25 3.81 4.85
C LEU A 386 30.23 3.13 5.81
N VAL A 387 31.45 3.63 5.92
CA VAL A 387 32.47 3.10 6.86
C VAL A 387 32.58 3.97 8.11
N GLY A 388 33.02 3.36 9.23
CA GLY A 388 33.16 4.02 10.53
C GLY A 388 31.89 3.96 11.39
N GLY A 389 31.95 4.44 12.64
CA GLY A 389 30.79 4.47 13.54
C GLY A 389 30.12 3.11 13.79
N ASN A 390 28.83 3.13 14.13
CA ASN A 390 28.02 1.92 14.24
C ASN A 390 27.26 1.62 12.94
N GLU A 391 26.89 0.36 12.73
CA GLU A 391 26.27 -0.10 11.48
C GLU A 391 24.95 0.62 11.15
N TRP A 392 24.19 0.96 12.18
CA TRP A 392 22.93 1.67 12.03
C TRP A 392 23.10 3.11 11.49
N SER A 393 24.19 3.78 11.86
CA SER A 393 24.53 5.12 11.36
C SER A 393 25.05 5.10 9.92
N ASN A 394 25.48 3.93 9.45
CA ASN A 394 26.05 3.73 8.12
C ASN A 394 25.02 3.41 7.05
N ARG A 395 23.74 3.25 7.41
CA ARG A 395 22.65 3.09 6.43
C ARG A 395 22.55 4.34 5.57
N VAL A 396 22.40 4.18 4.26
CA VAL A 396 22.24 5.30 3.32
C VAL A 396 20.88 5.19 2.64
N PHE A 397 20.10 6.24 2.70
CA PHE A 397 18.97 6.47 1.81
C PHE A 397 19.43 7.48 0.76
N MET A 398 19.36 7.08 -0.50
CA MET A 398 19.76 7.91 -1.64
C MET A 398 18.53 8.10 -2.52
N SER A 399 18.17 9.35 -2.82
CA SER A 399 17.13 9.65 -3.80
C SER A 399 17.75 10.45 -4.94
N PHE A 400 17.69 9.92 -6.16
CA PHE A 400 18.37 10.50 -7.32
C PHE A 400 17.52 10.47 -8.58
N GLN A 401 17.73 11.48 -9.42
CA GLN A 401 17.08 11.61 -10.72
C GLN A 401 17.85 10.82 -11.79
N VAL A 402 17.12 10.35 -12.79
CA VAL A 402 17.65 9.56 -13.90
C VAL A 402 17.25 10.18 -15.23
N ASP A 403 18.23 10.33 -16.13
CA ASP A 403 18.02 10.67 -17.53
C ASP A 403 18.70 9.61 -18.41
N GLY A 404 17.89 8.73 -19.02
CA GLY A 404 18.38 7.52 -19.69
C GLY A 404 19.11 6.59 -18.71
N GLU A 405 20.39 6.31 -18.99
CA GLU A 405 21.25 5.50 -18.11
C GLU A 405 22.13 6.34 -17.17
N LYS A 406 21.92 7.67 -17.10
CA LYS A 406 22.74 8.59 -16.29
C LYS A 406 22.01 9.03 -15.03
N ILE A 407 22.74 9.07 -13.92
CA ILE A 407 22.31 9.70 -12.69
C ILE A 407 22.68 11.18 -12.75
N THR A 408 21.68 12.07 -12.69
CA THR A 408 21.89 13.51 -12.94
C THR A 408 21.97 14.37 -11.68
N GLY A 409 21.64 13.78 -10.52
CA GLY A 409 21.73 14.44 -9.23
C GLY A 409 20.90 13.71 -8.19
N GLY A 410 21.01 14.14 -6.93
CA GLY A 410 20.26 13.52 -5.85
C GLY A 410 20.69 13.96 -4.48
N LYS A 411 19.99 13.44 -3.47
CA LYS A 411 20.25 13.68 -2.07
C LYS A 411 20.51 12.37 -1.35
N ILE A 412 21.34 12.44 -0.32
CA ILE A 412 21.50 11.35 0.63
C ILE A 412 20.92 11.76 1.98
N SER A 413 20.48 10.76 2.73
CA SER A 413 20.18 10.86 4.16
C SER A 413 20.54 9.54 4.83
N ASN A 414 20.55 9.51 6.17
CA ASN A 414 20.55 8.28 6.94
C ASN A 414 19.40 8.31 7.97
N ASN A 415 19.36 7.33 8.88
CA ASN A 415 18.37 7.31 9.97
C ASN A 415 18.50 8.53 10.93
N HIS A 416 19.51 9.38 10.75
CA HIS A 416 19.70 10.63 11.47
C HIS A 416 19.71 11.84 10.54
N THR A 417 19.33 13.00 11.07
CA THR A 417 19.32 14.26 10.31
C THR A 417 20.71 14.89 10.14
N LYS A 418 21.78 14.23 10.60
CA LYS A 418 23.15 14.79 10.62
C LYS A 418 24.03 14.37 9.44
N LEU A 419 23.61 13.39 8.65
CA LEU A 419 24.34 13.01 7.44
C LEU A 419 23.92 13.92 6.29
N ALA A 420 24.83 14.79 5.86
CA ALA A 420 24.64 15.63 4.67
C ALA A 420 25.60 15.17 3.57
N GLY A 421 25.07 15.08 2.36
CA GLY A 421 25.87 14.80 1.17
C GLY A 421 25.04 14.87 -0.11
N THR A 422 25.74 14.66 -1.20
CA THR A 422 25.20 14.78 -2.56
C THR A 422 25.38 13.47 -3.31
N VAL A 423 24.50 13.23 -4.27
CA VAL A 423 24.76 12.25 -5.33
C VAL A 423 25.45 13.00 -6.45
N ASP A 424 26.72 12.67 -6.67
CA ASP A 424 27.61 13.42 -7.57
C ASP A 424 27.44 12.96 -9.03
N GLY A 425 26.78 11.81 -9.24
CA GLY A 425 26.48 11.24 -10.54
C GLY A 425 26.57 9.73 -10.52
N GLY A 426 26.76 9.13 -11.69
CA GLY A 426 26.87 7.68 -11.86
C GLY A 426 26.03 7.15 -13.02
N THR A 427 25.90 5.84 -13.08
CA THR A 427 25.10 5.16 -14.10
C THR A 427 24.02 4.29 -13.47
N VAL A 428 22.97 4.02 -14.24
CA VAL A 428 21.91 3.10 -13.88
C VAL A 428 21.40 2.39 -15.12
N LYS A 429 21.17 1.08 -15.01
CA LYS A 429 20.59 0.24 -16.05
C LYS A 429 19.48 -0.60 -15.45
N ILE A 430 18.29 -0.47 -16.02
CA ILE A 430 17.08 -1.15 -15.57
C ILE A 430 16.50 -1.91 -16.75
N THR A 431 16.21 -3.19 -16.52
CA THR A 431 15.44 -4.05 -17.43
C THR A 431 14.23 -4.58 -16.68
N ASP A 432 13.38 -5.36 -17.34
CA ASP A 432 12.20 -5.97 -16.70
C ASP A 432 12.53 -6.86 -15.49
N THR A 433 13.76 -7.39 -15.42
CA THR A 433 14.18 -8.36 -14.41
C THR A 433 15.44 -7.98 -13.65
N ASN A 434 16.27 -7.09 -14.19
CA ASN A 434 17.58 -6.76 -13.62
C ASN A 434 17.72 -5.27 -13.32
N PHE A 435 18.39 -4.97 -12.21
CA PHE A 435 18.75 -3.64 -11.75
C PHE A 435 20.27 -3.57 -11.54
N ALA A 436 20.93 -2.62 -12.20
CA ALA A 436 22.34 -2.32 -11.98
C ALA A 436 22.53 -0.82 -11.82
N ALA A 437 23.29 -0.37 -10.83
CA ALA A 437 23.61 1.04 -10.67
C ALA A 437 25.01 1.25 -10.08
N MET A 438 25.65 2.35 -10.49
CA MET A 438 26.94 2.78 -9.97
C MET A 438 26.91 4.24 -9.47
N PRO A 439 26.15 4.55 -8.41
CA PRO A 439 26.11 5.91 -7.89
C PRO A 439 27.43 6.28 -7.21
N ALA A 440 27.88 7.51 -7.48
CA ALA A 440 28.95 8.18 -6.77
C ALA A 440 28.35 9.21 -5.80
N ILE A 441 28.81 9.23 -4.56
CA ILE A 441 28.37 10.20 -3.56
C ILE A 441 29.55 10.82 -2.81
N THR A 442 29.34 12.01 -2.30
CA THR A 442 30.24 12.65 -1.33
C THR A 442 29.49 12.89 -0.04
N VAL A 443 30.03 12.35 1.05
CA VAL A 443 29.49 12.51 2.41
C VAL A 443 30.39 13.45 3.18
N THR A 444 29.81 14.48 3.82
CA THR A 444 30.56 15.35 4.72
C THR A 444 30.16 15.09 6.17
N ALA A 445 31.10 14.63 6.98
CA ALA A 445 30.91 14.38 8.41
C ALA A 445 32.06 15.00 9.21
N GLY A 446 31.74 15.81 10.24
CA GLY A 446 32.75 16.46 11.06
C GLY A 446 33.68 17.40 10.28
N GLY A 447 33.20 18.02 9.20
CA GLY A 447 34.00 18.88 8.33
C GLY A 447 34.90 18.14 7.32
N LYS A 448 34.93 16.81 7.34
CA LYS A 448 35.67 16.00 6.37
C LYS A 448 34.73 15.44 5.30
N ALA A 449 35.03 15.73 4.04
CA ALA A 449 34.39 15.10 2.90
C ALA A 449 35.05 13.74 2.60
N THR A 450 34.24 12.71 2.35
CA THR A 450 34.69 11.38 1.92
C THR A 450 33.87 10.96 0.72
N SER A 451 34.55 10.51 -0.35
CA SER A 451 33.91 10.04 -1.57
C SER A 451 33.68 8.54 -1.52
N TYR A 452 32.49 8.13 -1.95
CA TYR A 452 32.06 6.75 -2.04
C TYR A 452 31.55 6.46 -3.44
N THR A 453 31.84 5.27 -3.93
CA THR A 453 31.14 4.69 -5.07
C THR A 453 30.53 3.36 -4.67
N PHE A 454 29.38 3.03 -5.25
CA PHE A 454 28.73 1.76 -5.01
C PHE A 454 28.60 0.99 -6.32
N ASP A 455 28.82 -0.32 -6.29
CA ASP A 455 28.39 -1.22 -7.36
C ASP A 455 27.16 -1.99 -6.87
N VAL A 456 26.01 -1.69 -7.44
CA VAL A 456 24.69 -2.16 -6.99
C VAL A 456 24.13 -3.11 -8.03
N GLN A 457 23.82 -4.35 -7.63
CA GLN A 457 23.36 -5.41 -8.53
C GLN A 457 22.20 -6.17 -7.90
N GLY A 458 21.09 -6.27 -8.63
CA GLY A 458 19.90 -6.94 -8.13
C GLY A 458 18.86 -7.24 -9.20
N VAL A 459 17.70 -7.65 -8.71
CA VAL A 459 16.55 -8.02 -9.53
C VAL A 459 15.45 -6.97 -9.42
N VAL A 460 14.63 -6.85 -10.47
CA VAL A 460 13.45 -5.98 -10.53
C VAL A 460 12.19 -6.82 -10.36
N VAL A 461 11.31 -6.39 -9.45
CA VAL A 461 9.95 -6.94 -9.30
C VAL A 461 8.99 -5.76 -9.17
N GLY A 462 8.32 -5.43 -10.28
CA GLY A 462 7.38 -4.31 -10.36
C GLY A 462 8.07 -2.97 -10.13
N LYS A 463 7.59 -2.21 -9.15
CA LYS A 463 8.16 -0.91 -8.76
C LYS A 463 9.35 -1.00 -7.79
N TRP A 464 9.84 -2.21 -7.52
CA TRP A 464 10.92 -2.45 -6.57
C TRP A 464 12.10 -3.12 -7.26
N ALA A 465 13.30 -2.80 -6.78
CA ALA A 465 14.48 -3.61 -7.02
C ALA A 465 15.12 -4.01 -5.68
N ALA A 466 15.78 -5.17 -5.65
CA ALA A 466 16.45 -5.66 -4.46
C ALA A 466 17.66 -6.52 -4.85
N GLY A 467 18.69 -6.52 -4.00
CA GLY A 467 19.89 -7.30 -4.26
C GLY A 467 21.03 -6.94 -3.34
N THR A 468 22.24 -6.93 -3.88
CA THR A 468 23.48 -6.66 -3.15
C THR A 468 24.20 -5.43 -3.68
N PHE A 469 25.04 -4.85 -2.84
CA PHE A 469 25.94 -3.80 -3.28
C PHE A 469 27.35 -4.03 -2.73
N THR A 470 28.34 -3.43 -3.40
CA THR A 470 29.71 -3.28 -2.90
C THR A 470 30.03 -1.81 -2.72
N THR A 471 30.47 -1.40 -1.53
CA THR A 471 30.98 -0.05 -1.27
C THR A 471 32.46 0.01 -1.60
N PHE A 472 32.85 1.10 -2.27
CA PHE A 472 34.23 1.49 -2.46
C PHE A 472 34.49 2.86 -1.83
N VAL A 473 35.64 3.01 -1.17
CA VAL A 473 36.13 4.26 -0.60
C VAL A 473 37.49 4.53 -1.23
N ASP A 474 37.65 5.70 -1.85
CA ASP A 474 38.87 6.06 -2.58
C ASP A 474 39.31 4.97 -3.59
N GLY A 475 38.33 4.38 -4.28
CA GLY A 475 38.53 3.30 -5.26
C GLY A 475 38.81 1.91 -4.68
N LYS A 476 38.92 1.76 -3.35
CA LYS A 476 39.18 0.47 -2.70
C LYS A 476 37.89 -0.15 -2.15
N LYS A 477 37.69 -1.44 -2.41
CA LYS A 477 36.56 -2.19 -1.84
C LYS A 477 36.61 -2.12 -0.31
N ALA A 478 35.53 -1.63 0.28
CA ALA A 478 35.38 -1.53 1.73
C ALA A 478 34.54 -2.68 2.30
N LYS A 479 33.34 -2.90 1.73
CA LYS A 479 32.41 -3.94 2.20
C LYS A 479 31.30 -4.22 1.20
N THR A 480 30.49 -5.23 1.51
CA THR A 480 29.28 -5.59 0.77
C THR A 480 28.06 -5.52 1.69
N GLY A 481 26.88 -5.29 1.12
CA GLY A 481 25.62 -5.29 1.86
C GLY A 481 24.43 -5.60 0.96
N THR A 482 23.23 -5.48 1.51
CA THR A 482 21.96 -5.66 0.79
C THR A 482 21.27 -4.32 0.56
N PHE A 483 20.51 -4.23 -0.52
CA PHE A 483 19.72 -3.03 -0.82
C PHE A 483 18.28 -3.37 -1.18
N TRP A 484 17.44 -2.34 -1.09
CA TRP A 484 16.26 -2.23 -1.93
C TRP A 484 16.18 -0.84 -2.57
N ALA A 485 15.49 -0.76 -3.70
CA ALA A 485 15.21 0.48 -4.39
C ALA A 485 13.72 0.58 -4.74
N GLY A 486 13.13 1.75 -4.52
CA GLY A 486 11.84 2.15 -5.07
C GLY A 486 12.04 2.85 -6.41
N LEU A 487 11.32 2.40 -7.44
CA LEU A 487 11.39 2.91 -8.81
C LEU A 487 10.15 3.79 -9.06
N ALA A 488 10.32 5.11 -9.02
CA ALA A 488 9.23 6.08 -9.17
C ALA A 488 9.23 6.71 -10.58
N LYS A 489 8.03 6.86 -11.15
CA LYS A 489 7.82 7.57 -12.42
C LYS A 489 7.83 9.07 -12.25
#